data_AF-A0A7S2YLG3-F1
#
_entry.id   AF-A0A7S2YLG3-F1
#
_cell.length_a   1.000
_cell.length_b   1.000
_cell.length_c   1.000
_cell.angle_alpha   90.00
_cell.angle_beta   90.00
_cell.angle_gamma   90.00
#
_symmetry.space_group_name_H-M   'P 1'
#
loop_
_entity.id
_entity.type
_entity.pdbx_description
1 polymer ?
#
loop_
_entity_poly.entity_id
_entity_poly.type
_entity_poly.pdbx_seq_one_letter_code
_entity_poly.pdbx_strand_id
1 'polypeptide(L)'
;MAGPIGAGMSRAAKKRAKKKQKNSTPIDASSSEPSSKSGGSIESKDSKRSKANEEVMGKVKKRQRVEEDPEFDKEEVDDSVVESEDEPELPAARQKLKKKERKHQSGEQIRPPKDCATLLELMSDPAPSAMANYTVSQKANCVLNFLLQPAGITAKEFYEEYWEQDALLIQQSSSKHRHRFDGLLSKSQIEKMTKENTMCYGRDLNVTRYELDKHGVKRRTTLDLVSSKMRSNDDGEEEPDFVEADPGVVWDQYKQGCTVRLLCPHKHSDSVHSVLHSLELEWGCMTGANAYLTPPGASQGFAPHYDDIEAFCLQLEGRKRWKVYAPLNKAETLPRQSSPDYTEEDLKDVKPVMDVVLSPGDILYMPRGWIHQACTLPDGQLKDGHSLHLTISAMQQWSWVDLMEILLPEAINAAAASETSTALRDGLPIRFLDYMGGMHENHLPDVIKRKADDNISLDSHELRTQELQENFRNEAKTRIMRVAKEA
;
A
#
# COMPACT_ATOMS: atom_id res chain seq x y z
N MET A 1 -16.17 -8.09 31.28
CA MET A 1 -16.56 -6.76 30.78
C MET A 1 -15.36 -5.84 30.85
N ALA A 2 -14.59 -5.75 29.78
CA ALA A 2 -13.55 -4.75 29.55
C ALA A 2 -13.39 -4.70 28.03
N GLY A 3 -13.76 -3.58 27.41
CA GLY A 3 -13.74 -3.41 25.95
C GLY A 3 -12.31 -3.18 25.43
N PRO A 4 -12.06 -3.41 24.13
CA PRO A 4 -10.75 -3.21 23.55
C PRO A 4 -10.49 -1.72 23.31
N ILE A 5 -9.38 -1.22 23.86
CA ILE A 5 -8.86 0.12 23.65
C ILE A 5 -8.16 0.13 22.29
N GLY A 6 -8.86 0.56 21.25
CA GLY A 6 -8.25 1.03 20.01
C GLY A 6 -7.67 2.42 20.23
N ALA A 7 -6.34 2.54 20.23
CA ALA A 7 -5.66 3.83 20.23
C ALA A 7 -4.47 3.78 19.27
N GLY A 8 -4.78 4.00 17.98
CA GLY A 8 -3.86 4.79 17.17
C GLY A 8 -3.65 6.16 17.82
N MET A 9 -2.61 6.88 17.42
CA MET A 9 -2.32 8.25 17.86
C MET A 9 -3.61 9.04 18.13
N SER A 10 -3.76 9.52 19.36
CA SER A 10 -5.00 10.10 19.86
C SER A 10 -5.62 11.08 18.87
N ARG A 11 -6.81 10.72 18.35
CA ARG A 11 -7.73 11.61 17.61
C ARG A 11 -7.96 12.95 18.32
N ALA A 12 -7.66 13.06 19.63
CA ALA A 12 -7.70 14.32 20.36
C ALA A 12 -6.66 15.35 19.86
N ALA A 13 -5.50 14.91 19.36
CA ALA A 13 -4.48 15.80 18.78
C ALA A 13 -4.99 16.43 17.46
N LYS A 14 -5.60 15.61 16.58
CA LYS A 14 -6.25 16.09 15.34
C LYS A 14 -7.45 17.02 15.63
N LYS A 15 -8.26 16.74 16.68
CA LYS A 15 -9.36 17.61 17.13
C LYS A 15 -8.89 18.99 17.64
N ARG A 16 -7.73 19.08 18.32
CA ARG A 16 -7.16 20.37 18.77
C ARG A 16 -6.69 21.25 17.61
N ALA A 17 -6.16 20.67 16.55
CA ALA A 17 -5.74 21.40 15.35
C ALA A 17 -6.94 21.97 14.55
N LYS A 18 -7.98 21.15 14.28
CA LYS A 18 -9.17 21.60 13.53
C LYS A 18 -10.03 22.63 14.28
N LYS A 19 -10.11 22.55 15.62
CA LYS A 19 -10.91 23.50 16.42
C LYS A 19 -10.29 24.90 16.52
N LYS A 20 -8.95 25.02 16.39
CA LYS A 20 -8.27 26.34 16.32
C LYS A 20 -8.51 27.06 14.99
N GLN A 21 -8.71 26.34 13.88
CA GLN A 21 -8.99 26.96 12.57
C GLN A 21 -10.42 27.50 12.42
N LYS A 22 -11.40 26.99 13.18
CA LYS A 22 -12.82 27.44 13.07
C LYS A 22 -13.19 28.64 13.96
N ASN A 23 -12.32 29.08 14.87
CA ASN A 23 -12.63 30.14 15.85
C ASN A 23 -12.05 31.53 15.51
N SER A 24 -11.55 31.75 14.30
CA SER A 24 -11.21 33.11 13.83
C SER A 24 -12.44 33.74 13.16
N THR A 25 -13.25 34.46 13.93
CA THR A 25 -14.25 35.40 13.42
C THR A 25 -13.57 36.58 12.71
N PRO A 26 -14.06 37.03 11.53
CA PRO A 26 -13.61 38.28 10.94
C PRO A 26 -14.26 39.46 11.67
N ILE A 27 -13.45 40.48 11.93
CA ILE A 27 -13.87 41.78 12.49
C ILE A 27 -14.48 42.61 11.36
N ASP A 28 -15.67 43.16 11.61
CA ASP A 28 -16.41 44.10 10.76
C ASP A 28 -15.56 45.30 10.34
N ALA A 29 -15.57 45.62 9.05
CA ALA A 29 -15.23 46.93 8.52
C ALA A 29 -16.30 47.36 7.51
N SER A 30 -16.92 48.50 7.82
CA SER A 30 -17.95 49.19 7.08
C SER A 30 -17.51 49.63 5.68
N SER A 31 -18.44 49.64 4.71
CA SER A 31 -18.88 50.86 4.00
C SER A 31 -19.72 50.57 2.74
N SER A 32 -20.86 51.27 2.68
CA SER A 32 -21.55 51.80 1.49
C SER A 32 -21.90 50.88 0.32
N GLU A 33 -23.17 50.48 0.26
CA GLU A 33 -23.90 50.32 -1.00
C GLU A 33 -24.13 51.69 -1.67
N PRO A 34 -24.24 51.70 -3.02
CA PRO A 34 -25.51 52.15 -3.55
C PRO A 34 -26.08 51.19 -4.60
N SER A 35 -27.41 51.14 -4.56
CA SER A 35 -28.31 50.47 -5.48
C SER A 35 -28.23 51.01 -6.91
N SER A 36 -28.34 50.12 -7.90
CA SER A 36 -29.16 50.39 -9.09
C SER A 36 -29.51 49.09 -9.83
N LYS A 37 -30.79 48.98 -10.18
CA LYS A 37 -31.39 47.94 -11.02
C LYS A 37 -31.17 48.25 -12.50
N SER A 38 -30.81 47.24 -13.28
CA SER A 38 -31.26 46.99 -14.67
C SER A 38 -30.74 45.58 -15.04
N GLY A 39 -31.47 44.62 -15.59
CA GLY A 39 -32.55 44.72 -16.58
C GLY A 39 -31.94 44.56 -17.97
N GLY A 40 -31.81 43.33 -18.48
CA GLY A 40 -31.34 43.11 -19.85
C GLY A 40 -31.04 41.65 -20.20
N SER A 41 -32.04 40.95 -20.72
CA SER A 41 -31.88 39.71 -21.50
C SER A 41 -31.29 40.04 -22.87
N ILE A 42 -30.29 39.29 -23.35
CA ILE A 42 -29.99 39.14 -24.79
C ILE A 42 -29.54 37.70 -25.07
N GLU A 43 -30.27 37.06 -25.98
CA GLU A 43 -29.96 35.79 -26.62
C GLU A 43 -28.88 35.91 -27.72
N SER A 44 -28.27 34.76 -28.00
CA SER A 44 -27.87 34.30 -29.35
C SER A 44 -26.49 34.73 -29.88
N LYS A 45 -25.60 33.76 -30.16
CA LYS A 45 -25.41 33.13 -31.49
C LYS A 45 -24.10 32.36 -31.62
N ASP A 46 -24.27 31.16 -32.18
CA ASP A 46 -23.38 30.38 -33.06
C ASP A 46 -22.24 31.11 -33.79
N SER A 47 -21.09 30.42 -33.89
CA SER A 47 -20.40 30.06 -35.15
C SER A 47 -19.19 29.16 -34.83
N LYS A 48 -19.07 27.91 -35.31
CA LYS A 48 -18.70 27.40 -36.65
C LYS A 48 -17.38 27.95 -37.26
N ARG A 49 -16.34 27.11 -37.25
CA ARG A 49 -15.34 26.85 -38.32
C ARG A 49 -14.48 25.64 -37.88
N SER A 50 -14.41 24.45 -38.49
CA SER A 50 -14.06 24.00 -39.87
C SER A 50 -12.73 24.60 -40.34
N LYS A 51 -11.76 23.91 -40.94
CA LYS A 51 -11.45 22.54 -41.41
C LYS A 51 -10.03 22.66 -42.04
N ALA A 52 -9.42 21.53 -42.42
CA ALA A 52 -8.33 21.37 -43.42
C ALA A 52 -6.90 21.71 -42.93
N ASN A 53 -5.83 20.94 -43.19
CA ASN A 53 -5.49 19.83 -44.13
C ASN A 53 -4.41 18.93 -43.46
N GLU A 54 -4.35 17.59 -43.64
CA GLU A 54 -3.71 16.83 -44.76
C GLU A 54 -2.30 17.34 -45.11
N GLU A 55 -1.22 16.58 -45.33
CA GLU A 55 -0.95 15.15 -45.61
C GLU A 55 0.60 15.04 -45.58
N VAL A 56 1.20 13.90 -45.20
CA VAL A 56 2.33 13.26 -45.93
C VAL A 56 2.45 11.80 -45.46
N MET A 57 2.25 10.87 -46.40
CA MET A 57 2.47 9.43 -46.29
C MET A 57 3.97 9.04 -46.22
N GLY A 58 4.25 7.86 -45.63
CA GLY A 58 5.36 7.05 -46.13
C GLY A 58 5.73 5.78 -45.37
N LYS A 59 5.22 4.64 -45.88
CA LYS A 59 5.83 3.28 -45.94
C LYS A 59 5.46 2.23 -44.89
N VAL A 60 4.52 1.41 -45.34
CA VAL A 60 4.17 0.03 -44.97
C VAL A 60 5.30 -0.95 -45.32
N LYS A 61 5.55 -1.95 -44.45
CA LYS A 61 6.05 -3.27 -44.86
C LYS A 61 5.14 -4.37 -44.31
N LYS A 62 4.48 -5.08 -45.24
CA LYS A 62 3.77 -6.35 -45.09
C LYS A 62 4.65 -7.42 -44.45
N ARG A 63 4.07 -8.26 -43.59
CA ARG A 63 4.35 -9.71 -43.56
C ARG A 63 3.05 -10.50 -43.38
N GLN A 64 2.99 -11.59 -44.13
CA GLN A 64 1.79 -12.37 -44.48
C GLN A 64 1.36 -13.35 -43.39
N ARG A 65 0.05 -13.58 -43.40
CA ARG A 65 -0.73 -14.66 -42.79
C ARG A 65 -0.50 -15.97 -43.58
N VAL A 66 -0.39 -17.09 -42.87
CA VAL A 66 -0.65 -18.44 -43.40
C VAL A 66 -1.48 -19.17 -42.35
N GLU A 67 -2.67 -19.60 -42.76
CA GLU A 67 -3.55 -20.54 -42.06
C GLU A 67 -3.13 -21.97 -42.43
N GLU A 68 -3.35 -22.93 -41.53
CA GLU A 68 -3.95 -24.24 -41.82
C GLU A 68 -4.13 -25.07 -40.52
N ASP A 69 -5.38 -25.49 -40.28
CA ASP A 69 -5.80 -26.57 -39.37
C ASP A 69 -5.35 -27.95 -39.91
N PRO A 70 -5.33 -28.98 -39.05
CA PRO A 70 -6.30 -30.04 -39.30
C PRO A 70 -6.97 -30.63 -38.05
N GLU A 71 -8.24 -31.00 -38.21
CA GLU A 71 -8.99 -31.97 -37.41
C GLU A 71 -8.29 -33.35 -37.36
N PHE A 72 -8.33 -34.05 -36.23
CA PHE A 72 -8.66 -35.49 -36.20
C PHE A 72 -9.03 -36.02 -34.80
N ASP A 73 -10.21 -36.63 -34.77
CA ASP A 73 -10.74 -37.78 -34.03
C ASP A 73 -10.70 -37.96 -32.51
N LYS A 74 -11.88 -38.43 -32.08
CA LYS A 74 -12.27 -38.95 -30.77
C LYS A 74 -11.76 -40.39 -30.63
N GLU A 75 -11.13 -40.70 -29.50
CA GLU A 75 -11.16 -42.04 -28.94
C GLU A 75 -11.56 -41.95 -27.46
N GLU A 76 -12.63 -42.67 -27.11
CA GLU A 76 -12.92 -43.12 -25.75
C GLU A 76 -11.83 -44.12 -25.32
N VAL A 77 -11.49 -44.18 -24.03
CA VAL A 77 -11.60 -45.40 -23.18
C VAL A 77 -10.77 -45.28 -21.87
N ASP A 78 -11.44 -45.72 -20.82
CA ASP A 78 -11.02 -46.34 -19.55
C ASP A 78 -10.69 -45.52 -18.29
N ASP A 79 -11.54 -45.80 -17.30
CA ASP A 79 -11.45 -45.46 -15.89
C ASP A 79 -10.54 -46.52 -15.23
N SER A 80 -9.28 -46.18 -14.95
CA SER A 80 -8.50 -46.91 -13.96
C SER A 80 -7.55 -46.00 -13.19
N VAL A 81 -7.81 -45.96 -11.88
CA VAL A 81 -7.11 -45.19 -10.87
C VAL A 81 -5.65 -45.64 -10.79
N VAL A 82 -4.72 -44.73 -11.08
CA VAL A 82 -3.32 -44.82 -10.67
C VAL A 82 -2.93 -43.45 -10.10
N GLU A 83 -2.70 -43.40 -8.78
CA GLU A 83 -2.09 -42.24 -8.14
C GLU A 83 -0.62 -42.15 -8.57
N SER A 84 -0.34 -41.31 -9.56
CA SER A 84 1.03 -40.86 -9.90
C SER A 84 1.21 -39.41 -9.47
N GLU A 85 2.06 -39.17 -8.48
CA GLU A 85 2.46 -37.84 -7.98
C GLU A 85 3.43 -37.11 -8.93
N ASP A 86 3.12 -37.04 -10.23
CA ASP A 86 3.87 -36.22 -11.18
C ASP A 86 3.06 -34.95 -11.48
N GLU A 87 3.08 -33.99 -10.56
CA GLU A 87 2.57 -32.64 -10.83
C GLU A 87 3.48 -31.92 -11.83
N PRO A 88 2.93 -31.22 -12.85
CA PRO A 88 3.74 -30.51 -13.83
C PRO A 88 4.55 -29.39 -13.16
N GLU A 89 5.88 -29.45 -13.30
CA GLU A 89 6.79 -28.39 -12.85
C GLU A 89 6.54 -27.11 -13.67
N LEU A 90 5.79 -26.18 -13.08
CA LEU A 90 5.71 -24.80 -13.56
C LEU A 90 7.07 -24.10 -13.32
N PRO A 91 7.54 -23.24 -14.24
CA PRO A 91 8.88 -22.65 -14.14
C PRO A 91 9.03 -21.80 -12.87
N ALA A 92 9.77 -22.30 -11.89
CA ALA A 92 10.11 -21.57 -10.68
C ALA A 92 11.18 -20.51 -11.02
N ALA A 93 10.77 -19.25 -11.18
CA ALA A 93 11.71 -18.15 -11.21
C ALA A 93 12.35 -18.01 -9.83
N ARG A 94 13.68 -18.17 -9.75
CA ARG A 94 14.47 -17.96 -8.53
C ARG A 94 15.05 -16.55 -8.54
N GLN A 95 14.73 -15.74 -7.54
CA GLN A 95 15.45 -14.49 -7.29
C GLN A 95 16.88 -14.82 -6.83
N LYS A 96 17.90 -14.24 -7.48
CA LYS A 96 19.28 -14.39 -7.02
C LYS A 96 19.47 -13.55 -5.75
N LEU A 97 19.51 -14.21 -4.59
CA LEU A 97 19.84 -13.55 -3.32
C LEU A 97 21.32 -13.13 -3.30
N LYS A 98 21.60 -11.93 -2.76
CA LYS A 98 22.97 -11.44 -2.52
C LYS A 98 23.57 -12.24 -1.37
N LYS A 99 24.43 -13.23 -1.65
CA LYS A 99 25.13 -14.00 -0.60
C LYS A 99 26.39 -13.27 -0.15
N LYS A 100 26.46 -12.83 1.11
CA LYS A 100 27.72 -12.45 1.78
C LYS A 100 28.34 -13.68 2.45
N GLU A 101 29.68 -13.75 2.47
CA GLU A 101 30.40 -14.80 3.20
C GLU A 101 30.12 -14.71 4.71
N ARG A 102 29.64 -15.81 5.29
CA ARG A 102 29.27 -15.89 6.70
C ARG A 102 30.52 -16.09 7.58
N LYS A 103 30.87 -15.08 8.39
CA LYS A 103 31.65 -15.33 9.61
C LYS A 103 30.71 -15.83 10.69
N HIS A 104 30.83 -17.09 11.09
CA HIS A 104 30.12 -17.64 12.25
C HIS A 104 30.50 -16.83 13.49
N GLN A 105 29.58 -16.00 14.01
CA GLN A 105 29.66 -15.49 15.37
C GLN A 105 28.96 -16.49 16.28
N SER A 106 29.74 -17.10 17.16
CA SER A 106 29.32 -18.11 18.14
C SER A 106 28.64 -17.48 19.37
N GLY A 107 27.57 -16.70 19.16
CA GLY A 107 26.59 -16.42 20.22
C GLY A 107 25.57 -17.56 20.28
N GLU A 108 24.91 -17.79 21.42
CA GLU A 108 23.78 -18.73 21.56
C GLU A 108 22.71 -18.42 20.51
N GLN A 109 22.84 -19.02 19.33
CA GLN A 109 21.99 -18.74 18.19
C GLN A 109 20.78 -19.64 18.30
N ILE A 110 19.75 -19.07 18.90
CA ILE A 110 18.39 -19.59 18.94
C ILE A 110 18.01 -20.04 17.53
N ARG A 111 17.66 -21.31 17.36
CA ARG A 111 17.18 -21.81 16.07
C ARG A 111 15.74 -21.34 15.90
N PRO A 112 15.38 -20.66 14.80
CA PRO A 112 13.99 -20.28 14.56
C PRO A 112 13.09 -21.53 14.58
N PRO A 113 11.82 -21.39 15.02
CA PRO A 113 10.86 -22.50 15.01
C PRO A 113 10.75 -23.12 13.63
N LYS A 114 10.35 -24.39 13.55
CA LYS A 114 10.34 -25.13 12.28
C LYS A 114 9.01 -25.01 11.54
N ASP A 115 7.93 -24.77 12.28
CA ASP A 115 6.56 -24.73 11.81
C ASP A 115 5.72 -23.78 12.67
N CYS A 116 4.48 -23.52 12.23
CA CYS A 116 3.56 -22.62 12.93
C CYS A 116 3.15 -23.19 14.30
N ALA A 117 3.07 -24.51 14.47
CA ALA A 117 2.73 -25.10 15.75
C ALA A 117 3.78 -24.76 16.82
N THR A 118 5.06 -25.00 16.52
CA THR A 118 6.17 -24.60 17.40
C THR A 118 6.26 -23.09 17.56
N LEU A 119 5.97 -22.31 16.52
CA LEU A 119 5.87 -20.85 16.64
C LEU A 119 4.78 -20.41 17.63
N LEU A 120 3.59 -21.01 17.56
CA LEU A 120 2.46 -20.70 18.43
C LEU A 120 2.74 -21.14 19.87
N GLU A 121 3.34 -22.31 20.07
CA GLU A 121 3.80 -22.76 21.39
C GLU A 121 4.78 -21.77 22.04
N LEU A 122 5.65 -21.13 21.25
CA LEU A 122 6.56 -20.09 21.77
C LEU A 122 5.84 -18.84 22.29
N MET A 123 4.64 -18.57 21.77
CA MET A 123 3.81 -17.42 22.11
C MET A 123 2.77 -17.74 23.19
N SER A 124 2.58 -19.02 23.54
CA SER A 124 1.72 -19.46 24.63
C SER A 124 2.21 -18.98 25.99
N ASP A 125 1.26 -18.75 26.91
CA ASP A 125 1.53 -18.45 28.33
C ASP A 125 0.98 -19.59 29.22
N PRO A 126 1.83 -20.33 29.96
CA PRO A 126 3.28 -20.15 30.10
C PRO A 126 4.07 -20.68 28.90
N ALA A 127 5.14 -19.97 28.54
CA ALA A 127 6.03 -20.38 27.46
C ALA A 127 6.77 -21.70 27.83
N PRO A 128 7.04 -22.59 26.85
CA PRO A 128 7.80 -23.81 27.09
C PRO A 128 9.16 -23.55 27.76
N SER A 129 9.59 -24.47 28.64
CA SER A 129 10.79 -24.31 29.49
C SER A 129 12.08 -23.97 28.72
N ALA A 130 12.19 -24.42 27.47
CA ALA A 130 13.35 -24.18 26.61
C ALA A 130 13.59 -22.69 26.29
N MET A 131 12.56 -21.84 26.34
CA MET A 131 12.65 -20.41 25.99
C MET A 131 11.96 -19.50 27.02
N ALA A 132 11.64 -20.02 28.20
CA ALA A 132 11.05 -19.25 29.31
C ALA A 132 11.91 -18.04 29.71
N ASN A 133 13.22 -18.11 29.47
CA ASN A 133 14.19 -17.06 29.79
C ASN A 133 14.30 -15.95 28.73
N TYR A 134 13.57 -16.03 27.61
CA TYR A 134 13.72 -15.05 26.53
C TYR A 134 12.94 -13.78 26.82
N THR A 135 13.56 -12.65 26.50
CA THR A 135 12.86 -11.37 26.54
C THR A 135 11.77 -11.33 25.47
N VAL A 136 10.79 -10.44 25.67
CA VAL A 136 9.71 -10.20 24.71
C VAL A 136 10.27 -9.88 23.31
N SER A 137 11.29 -9.02 23.23
CA SER A 137 11.96 -8.67 21.97
C SER A 137 12.67 -9.85 21.32
N GLN A 138 13.29 -10.75 22.10
CA GLN A 138 13.91 -11.96 21.55
C GLN A 138 12.88 -12.90 20.93
N LYS A 139 11.71 -13.05 21.57
CA LYS A 139 10.60 -13.85 21.03
C LYS A 139 10.04 -13.24 19.74
N ALA A 140 9.81 -11.92 19.73
CA ALA A 140 9.39 -11.17 18.55
C ALA A 140 10.35 -11.36 17.37
N ASN A 141 11.65 -11.23 17.63
CA ASN A 141 12.69 -11.44 16.63
C ASN A 141 12.73 -12.88 16.09
N CYS A 142 12.39 -13.89 16.92
CA CYS A 142 12.27 -15.27 16.47
C CYS A 142 11.15 -15.45 15.44
N VAL A 143 10.05 -14.70 15.55
CA VAL A 143 8.94 -14.75 14.58
C VAL A 143 9.38 -14.18 13.23
N LEU A 144 10.08 -13.04 13.21
CA LEU A 144 10.60 -12.50 11.96
C LEU A 144 11.63 -13.45 11.32
N ASN A 145 12.58 -13.97 12.11
CA ASN A 145 13.56 -14.93 11.60
C ASN A 145 12.90 -16.24 11.14
N PHE A 146 11.79 -16.66 11.76
CA PHE A 146 10.98 -17.75 11.24
C PHE A 146 10.55 -17.40 9.82
N LEU A 147 9.84 -16.30 9.59
CA LEU A 147 9.37 -15.93 8.24
C LEU A 147 10.51 -15.97 7.19
N LEU A 148 11.68 -15.42 7.55
CA LEU A 148 12.86 -15.31 6.68
C LEU A 148 13.66 -16.61 6.47
N GLN A 149 13.48 -17.61 7.32
CA GLN A 149 14.31 -18.82 7.40
C GLN A 149 14.55 -19.52 6.04
N PRO A 150 13.55 -19.73 5.15
CA PRO A 150 13.79 -20.47 3.91
C PRO A 150 14.72 -19.76 2.92
N ALA A 151 14.76 -18.42 2.95
CA ALA A 151 15.72 -17.65 2.16
C ALA A 151 17.15 -17.73 2.71
N GLY A 152 17.31 -18.19 3.96
CA GLY A 152 18.61 -18.27 4.62
C GLY A 152 19.22 -16.89 4.90
N ILE A 153 18.42 -15.84 4.96
CA ILE A 153 18.84 -14.49 5.34
C ILE A 153 18.47 -14.23 6.80
N THR A 154 19.27 -13.40 7.46
CA THR A 154 19.02 -12.92 8.82
C THR A 154 18.08 -11.72 8.81
N ALA A 155 17.41 -11.44 9.93
CA ALA A 155 16.63 -10.20 10.09
C ALA A 155 17.46 -8.94 9.79
N LYS A 156 18.74 -8.93 10.17
CA LYS A 156 19.66 -7.84 9.87
C LYS A 156 19.87 -7.64 8.37
N GLU A 157 20.16 -8.70 7.63
CA GLU A 157 20.32 -8.64 6.17
C GLU A 157 19.01 -8.20 5.49
N PHE A 158 17.87 -8.66 6.00
CA PHE A 158 16.56 -8.23 5.53
C PHE A 158 16.36 -6.72 5.69
N TYR A 159 16.62 -6.16 6.87
CA TYR A 159 16.49 -4.72 7.10
C TYR A 159 17.49 -3.89 6.30
N GLU A 160 18.71 -4.38 6.10
CA GLU A 160 19.76 -3.65 5.36
C GLU A 160 19.51 -3.65 3.84
N GLU A 161 18.99 -4.74 3.28
CA GLU A 161 18.98 -4.95 1.82
C GLU A 161 17.59 -4.93 1.18
N TYR A 162 16.52 -5.16 1.95
CA TYR A 162 15.17 -5.34 1.41
C TYR A 162 14.14 -4.40 2.01
N TRP A 163 14.14 -4.22 3.34
CA TRP A 163 13.16 -3.39 4.03
C TRP A 163 13.12 -1.96 3.45
N GLU A 164 11.94 -1.52 3.03
CA GLU A 164 11.67 -0.24 2.35
C GLU A 164 12.48 0.00 1.05
N GLN A 165 13.14 -1.04 0.49
CA GLN A 165 14.09 -0.90 -0.61
C GLN A 165 13.78 -1.79 -1.82
N ASP A 166 13.58 -3.09 -1.62
CA ASP A 166 13.44 -4.06 -2.71
C ASP A 166 12.48 -5.19 -2.34
N ALA A 167 11.79 -5.74 -3.34
CA ALA A 167 10.93 -6.89 -3.16
C ALA A 167 11.76 -8.16 -2.93
N LEU A 168 11.27 -9.04 -2.05
CA LEU A 168 11.95 -10.28 -1.67
C LEU A 168 11.01 -11.47 -1.83
N LEU A 169 11.45 -12.44 -2.64
CA LEU A 169 10.82 -13.74 -2.77
C LEU A 169 11.51 -14.77 -1.89
N ILE A 170 10.79 -15.28 -0.90
CA ILE A 170 11.22 -16.34 0.01
C ILE A 170 10.55 -17.62 -0.45
N GLN A 171 11.18 -18.28 -1.42
CA GLN A 171 10.75 -19.59 -1.89
C GLN A 171 11.26 -20.69 -0.98
N GLN A 172 10.39 -21.64 -0.64
CA GLN A 172 10.85 -22.88 -0.06
C GLN A 172 11.63 -23.68 -1.12
N SER A 173 12.79 -24.20 -0.73
CA SER A 173 13.60 -25.11 -1.56
C SER A 173 13.53 -26.56 -1.08
N SER A 174 12.67 -26.85 -0.10
CA SER A 174 12.61 -28.12 0.64
C SER A 174 11.17 -28.39 1.05
N SER A 175 10.70 -29.62 0.79
CA SER A 175 9.38 -30.09 1.18
C SER A 175 9.06 -29.89 2.66
N LYS A 176 10.09 -29.80 3.52
CA LYS A 176 9.95 -29.53 4.96
C LYS A 176 9.25 -28.21 5.30
N HIS A 177 9.33 -27.20 4.43
CA HIS A 177 8.73 -25.89 4.70
C HIS A 177 7.35 -25.71 4.05
N ARG A 178 6.85 -26.69 3.28
CA ARG A 178 5.53 -26.63 2.63
C ARG A 178 4.39 -26.43 3.63
N HIS A 179 4.51 -27.11 4.77
CA HIS A 179 3.51 -27.16 5.84
C HIS A 179 3.78 -26.17 6.98
N ARG A 180 4.72 -25.23 6.77
CA ARG A 180 5.20 -24.37 7.85
C ARG A 180 4.14 -23.41 8.38
N PHE A 181 3.09 -23.12 7.62
CA PHE A 181 1.99 -22.25 8.01
C PHE A 181 0.71 -23.01 8.36
N ASP A 182 0.76 -24.34 8.41
CA ASP A 182 -0.38 -25.17 8.79
C ASP A 182 -0.86 -24.76 10.19
N GLY A 183 -2.17 -24.55 10.32
CA GLY A 183 -2.80 -24.08 11.56
C GLY A 183 -2.90 -22.56 11.71
N LEU A 184 -2.24 -21.76 10.87
CA LEU A 184 -2.33 -20.29 10.95
C LEU A 184 -3.72 -19.77 10.52
N LEU A 185 -4.14 -20.12 9.31
CA LEU A 185 -5.48 -19.85 8.76
C LEU A 185 -5.76 -20.79 7.59
N SER A 186 -6.95 -21.38 7.52
CA SER A 186 -7.38 -22.28 6.43
C SER A 186 -8.70 -21.84 5.79
N LYS A 187 -9.00 -22.31 4.58
CA LYS A 187 -10.32 -22.10 3.95
C LYS A 187 -11.45 -22.61 4.84
N SER A 188 -11.28 -23.78 5.45
CA SER A 188 -12.28 -24.37 6.35
C SER A 188 -12.53 -23.51 7.60
N GLN A 189 -11.48 -22.88 8.14
CA GLN A 189 -11.63 -21.91 9.22
C GLN A 189 -12.38 -20.66 8.76
N ILE A 190 -12.14 -20.16 7.54
CA ILE A 190 -12.89 -19.02 6.98
C ILE A 190 -14.37 -19.37 6.77
N GLU A 191 -14.68 -20.58 6.28
CA GLU A 191 -16.06 -21.09 6.17
C GLU A 191 -16.75 -21.16 7.53
N LYS A 192 -16.03 -21.60 8.57
CA LYS A 192 -16.54 -21.61 9.94
C LYS A 192 -16.75 -20.19 10.48
N MET A 193 -15.77 -19.30 10.30
CA MET A 193 -15.83 -17.91 10.76
C MET A 193 -17.02 -17.16 10.19
N THR A 194 -17.27 -17.30 8.88
CA THR A 194 -18.40 -16.65 8.21
C THR A 194 -19.75 -17.20 8.69
N LYS A 195 -19.84 -18.48 9.06
CA LYS A 195 -21.08 -19.09 9.58
C LYS A 195 -21.37 -18.75 11.04
N GLU A 196 -20.33 -18.69 11.87
CA GLU A 196 -20.48 -18.58 13.33
C GLU A 196 -20.46 -17.15 13.86
N ASN A 197 -19.97 -16.19 13.08
CA ASN A 197 -19.85 -14.80 13.49
C ASN A 197 -20.66 -13.88 12.57
N THR A 198 -21.22 -12.82 13.13
CA THR A 198 -21.85 -11.74 12.37
C THR A 198 -20.76 -10.90 11.69
N MET A 199 -20.54 -11.16 10.41
CA MET A 199 -19.62 -10.41 9.56
C MET A 199 -20.35 -9.33 8.78
N CYS A 200 -19.76 -8.15 8.63
CA CYS A 200 -20.30 -7.11 7.78
C CYS A 200 -19.42 -6.81 6.57
N TYR A 201 -20.08 -6.53 5.43
CA TYR A 201 -19.41 -5.97 4.25
C TYR A 201 -18.73 -4.64 4.60
N GLY A 202 -17.55 -4.40 4.03
CA GLY A 202 -16.75 -3.18 4.27
C GLY A 202 -16.05 -3.10 5.63
N ARG A 203 -16.50 -3.85 6.64
CA ARG A 203 -15.90 -3.88 7.99
C ARG A 203 -15.06 -5.12 8.25
N ASP A 204 -15.59 -6.29 7.93
CA ASP A 204 -14.98 -7.57 8.26
C ASP A 204 -14.60 -8.37 7.01
N LEU A 205 -15.37 -8.21 5.92
CA LEU A 205 -15.04 -8.82 4.63
C LEU A 205 -15.42 -7.94 3.44
N ASN A 206 -14.83 -8.25 2.28
CA ASN A 206 -15.24 -7.77 0.98
C ASN A 206 -15.31 -8.93 -0.01
N VAL A 207 -16.16 -8.81 -1.03
CA VAL A 207 -16.23 -9.76 -2.14
C VAL A 207 -15.95 -9.02 -3.44
N THR A 208 -14.92 -9.46 -4.17
CA THR A 208 -14.35 -8.70 -5.29
C THR A 208 -14.05 -9.60 -6.48
N ARG A 209 -14.12 -9.04 -7.69
CA ARG A 209 -13.65 -9.70 -8.92
C ARG A 209 -13.06 -8.67 -9.87
N TYR A 210 -12.11 -9.10 -10.69
CA TYR A 210 -11.46 -8.31 -11.72
C TYR A 210 -11.71 -8.97 -13.07
N GLU A 211 -12.66 -8.42 -13.83
CA GLU A 211 -13.17 -9.01 -15.07
C GLU A 211 -13.35 -7.93 -16.15
N LEU A 212 -13.53 -8.37 -17.40
CA LEU A 212 -13.81 -7.47 -18.52
C LEU A 212 -15.18 -6.80 -18.33
N ASP A 213 -15.21 -5.48 -18.42
CA ASP A 213 -16.45 -4.72 -18.46
C ASP A 213 -17.13 -4.81 -19.84
N LYS A 214 -18.31 -4.21 -19.95
CA LYS A 214 -19.10 -4.15 -21.20
C LYS A 214 -18.39 -3.46 -22.38
N HIS A 215 -17.27 -2.78 -22.13
CA HIS A 215 -16.45 -2.09 -23.13
C HIS A 215 -15.15 -2.86 -23.43
N GLY A 216 -14.97 -4.06 -22.86
CA GLY A 216 -13.78 -4.88 -23.06
C GLY A 216 -12.56 -4.40 -22.25
N VAL A 217 -12.75 -3.58 -21.21
CA VAL A 217 -11.68 -3.12 -20.32
C VAL A 217 -11.80 -3.87 -19.00
N LYS A 218 -10.72 -4.49 -18.51
CA LYS A 218 -10.77 -5.14 -17.20
C LYS A 218 -10.89 -4.13 -16.08
N ARG A 219 -11.86 -4.34 -15.18
CA ARG A 219 -12.09 -3.50 -14.00
C ARG A 219 -12.40 -4.33 -12.77
N ARG A 220 -12.00 -3.80 -11.61
CA ARG A 220 -12.36 -4.37 -10.33
C ARG A 220 -13.80 -3.98 -10.02
N THR A 221 -14.60 -4.96 -9.62
CA THR A 221 -15.95 -4.77 -9.10
C THR A 221 -16.00 -5.34 -7.68
N THR A 222 -16.46 -4.52 -6.74
CA THR A 222 -16.78 -4.94 -5.37
C THR A 222 -18.28 -5.19 -5.27
N LEU A 223 -18.65 -6.39 -4.80
CA LEU A 223 -20.03 -6.87 -4.71
C LEU A 223 -20.65 -6.67 -3.32
N ASP A 224 -19.96 -5.92 -2.47
CA ASP A 224 -20.40 -5.55 -1.14
C ASP A 224 -21.74 -4.79 -1.18
N LEU A 225 -22.66 -5.19 -0.31
CA LEU A 225 -23.91 -4.46 -0.12
C LEU A 225 -23.64 -3.16 0.65
N VAL A 226 -24.25 -2.07 0.19
CA VAL A 226 -24.17 -0.75 0.83
C VAL A 226 -25.51 -0.43 1.47
N SER A 227 -25.49 -0.04 2.74
CA SER A 227 -26.70 0.33 3.47
C SER A 227 -27.26 1.65 2.96
N SER A 228 -28.58 1.76 2.90
CA SER A 228 -29.27 3.03 2.69
C SER A 228 -29.36 3.88 3.96
N LYS A 229 -29.11 3.27 5.13
CA LYS A 229 -29.07 3.97 6.42
C LYS A 229 -27.70 4.60 6.62
N MET A 230 -27.67 5.78 7.24
CA MET A 230 -26.44 6.48 7.60
C MET A 230 -26.14 6.27 9.09
N ARG A 231 -24.84 6.27 9.42
CA ARG A 231 -24.30 6.33 10.79
C ARG A 231 -23.29 7.46 10.87
N SER A 232 -23.12 8.02 12.06
CA SER A 232 -22.00 8.95 12.31
C SER A 232 -20.72 8.16 12.57
N ASN A 233 -19.64 8.54 11.90
CA ASN A 233 -18.31 8.02 12.21
C ASN A 233 -17.71 8.75 13.43
N ASP A 234 -16.55 8.30 13.89
CA ASP A 234 -15.88 8.87 15.09
C ASP A 234 -15.47 10.35 14.94
N ASP A 235 -15.38 10.81 13.69
CA ASP A 235 -15.08 12.20 13.33
C ASP A 235 -16.36 13.05 13.22
N GLY A 236 -17.54 12.44 13.40
CA GLY A 236 -18.85 13.07 13.37
C GLY A 236 -19.42 13.26 11.96
N GLU A 237 -18.80 12.67 10.95
CA GLU A 237 -19.27 12.71 9.56
C GLU A 237 -20.24 11.54 9.31
N GLU A 238 -21.27 11.77 8.49
CA GLU A 238 -22.24 10.73 8.14
C GLU A 238 -21.69 9.80 7.05
N GLU A 239 -21.76 8.50 7.27
CA GLU A 239 -21.39 7.46 6.30
C GLU A 239 -22.39 6.30 6.30
N PRO A 240 -22.49 5.50 5.22
CA PRO A 240 -23.38 4.36 5.19
C PRO A 240 -23.11 3.38 6.34
N ASP A 241 -24.20 2.87 6.93
CA ASP A 241 -24.13 1.83 7.95
C ASP A 241 -23.63 0.51 7.35
N PHE A 242 -23.13 -0.38 8.20
CA PHE A 242 -22.63 -1.67 7.77
C PHE A 242 -23.79 -2.64 7.47
N VAL A 243 -23.66 -3.41 6.39
CA VAL A 243 -24.60 -4.47 6.03
C VAL A 243 -24.02 -5.81 6.46
N GLU A 244 -24.78 -6.60 7.21
CA GLU A 244 -24.44 -7.98 7.55
C GLU A 244 -24.35 -8.83 6.28
N ALA A 245 -23.28 -9.63 6.18
CA ALA A 245 -23.01 -10.50 5.06
C ALA A 245 -23.62 -11.87 5.32
N ASP A 246 -24.65 -12.22 4.53
CA ASP A 246 -25.20 -13.58 4.54
C ASP A 246 -24.14 -14.59 4.05
N PRO A 247 -23.81 -15.62 4.84
CA PRO A 247 -22.76 -16.57 4.46
C PRO A 247 -23.08 -17.33 3.17
N GLY A 248 -24.35 -17.67 2.93
CA GLY A 248 -24.77 -18.36 1.71
C GLY A 248 -24.47 -17.50 0.47
N VAL A 249 -24.83 -16.22 0.52
CA VAL A 249 -24.54 -15.26 -0.56
C VAL A 249 -23.03 -15.10 -0.79
N VAL A 250 -22.23 -14.96 0.26
CA VAL A 250 -20.76 -14.83 0.14
C VAL A 250 -20.16 -16.07 -0.53
N TRP A 251 -20.57 -17.27 -0.10
CA TRP A 251 -20.04 -18.52 -0.66
C TRP A 251 -20.55 -18.81 -2.07
N ASP A 252 -21.76 -18.35 -2.43
CA ASP A 252 -22.24 -18.44 -3.81
C ASP A 252 -21.51 -17.48 -4.74
N GLN A 253 -21.20 -16.27 -4.28
CA GLN A 253 -20.34 -15.33 -5.03
C GLN A 253 -18.91 -15.89 -5.20
N TYR A 254 -18.36 -16.55 -4.18
CA TYR A 254 -17.07 -17.23 -4.28
C TYR A 254 -17.08 -18.32 -5.37
N LYS A 255 -18.13 -19.15 -5.42
CA LYS A 255 -18.29 -20.17 -6.49
C LYS A 255 -18.44 -19.55 -7.88
N GLN A 256 -18.93 -18.31 -7.96
CA GLN A 256 -19.07 -17.54 -9.21
C GLN A 256 -17.78 -16.81 -9.62
N GLY A 257 -16.63 -17.10 -9.00
CA GLY A 257 -15.34 -16.54 -9.40
C GLY A 257 -14.89 -15.33 -8.59
N CYS A 258 -15.61 -14.95 -7.53
CA CYS A 258 -15.23 -13.81 -6.70
C CYS A 258 -14.20 -14.19 -5.63
N THR A 259 -13.23 -13.31 -5.42
CA THR A 259 -12.32 -13.37 -4.27
C THR A 259 -13.01 -12.84 -3.02
N VAL A 260 -12.95 -13.61 -1.94
CA VAL A 260 -13.36 -13.19 -0.59
C VAL A 260 -12.12 -12.66 0.13
N ARG A 261 -12.17 -11.40 0.57
CA ARG A 261 -11.13 -10.76 1.39
C ARG A 261 -11.64 -10.60 2.81
N LEU A 262 -10.96 -11.18 3.80
CA LEU A 262 -11.19 -10.86 5.22
C LEU A 262 -10.30 -9.69 5.64
N LEU A 263 -10.91 -8.68 6.25
CA LEU A 263 -10.25 -7.42 6.63
C LEU A 263 -9.50 -7.51 7.97
N CYS A 264 -9.99 -8.31 8.91
CA CYS A 264 -9.35 -8.48 10.22
C CYS A 264 -9.43 -9.94 10.70
N PRO A 265 -8.76 -10.90 10.03
CA PRO A 265 -8.83 -12.32 10.39
C PRO A 265 -8.37 -12.59 11.84
N HIS A 266 -7.48 -11.76 12.39
CA HIS A 266 -7.02 -11.85 13.78
C HIS A 266 -8.11 -11.57 14.83
N LYS A 267 -9.27 -11.00 14.46
CA LYS A 267 -10.43 -10.89 15.38
C LYS A 267 -11.02 -12.24 15.74
N HIS A 268 -10.84 -13.25 14.88
CA HIS A 268 -11.46 -14.57 15.01
C HIS A 268 -10.45 -15.72 14.94
N SER A 269 -9.15 -15.40 14.84
CA SER A 269 -8.06 -16.38 14.85
C SER A 269 -6.97 -15.95 15.83
N ASP A 270 -6.90 -16.64 16.97
CA ASP A 270 -5.85 -16.45 17.98
C ASP A 270 -4.45 -16.74 17.41
N SER A 271 -4.36 -17.65 16.45
CA SER A 271 -3.10 -17.97 15.77
C SER A 271 -2.59 -16.80 14.95
N VAL A 272 -3.46 -16.18 14.14
CA VAL A 272 -3.10 -14.96 13.41
C VAL A 272 -2.80 -13.84 14.40
N HIS A 273 -3.64 -13.64 15.41
CA HIS A 273 -3.44 -12.60 16.43
C HIS A 273 -2.06 -12.68 17.11
N SER A 274 -1.64 -13.89 17.51
CA SER A 274 -0.36 -14.11 18.19
C SER A 274 0.84 -13.75 17.31
N VAL A 275 0.79 -14.12 16.03
CA VAL A 275 1.85 -13.76 15.06
C VAL A 275 1.91 -12.24 14.86
N LEU A 276 0.77 -11.58 14.67
CA LEU A 276 0.74 -10.12 14.50
C LEU A 276 1.23 -9.39 15.75
N HIS A 277 0.82 -9.83 16.93
CA HIS A 277 1.28 -9.25 18.20
C HIS A 277 2.80 -9.30 18.34
N SER A 278 3.41 -10.44 18.00
CA SER A 278 4.87 -10.59 18.04
C SER A 278 5.57 -9.71 17.02
N LEU A 279 5.03 -9.56 15.81
CA LEU A 279 5.61 -8.68 14.79
C LEU A 279 5.43 -7.20 15.12
N GLU A 280 4.31 -6.81 15.75
CA GLU A 280 4.09 -5.46 16.27
C GLU A 280 5.13 -5.09 17.34
N LEU A 281 5.53 -6.05 18.18
CA LEU A 281 6.62 -5.87 19.15
C LEU A 281 8.02 -5.77 18.51
N GLU A 282 8.25 -6.48 17.39
CA GLU A 282 9.51 -6.40 16.63
C GLU A 282 9.63 -5.03 15.92
N TRP A 283 8.57 -4.57 15.26
CA TRP A 283 8.61 -3.35 14.46
C TRP A 283 8.29 -2.08 15.25
N GLY A 284 7.64 -2.20 16.40
CA GLY A 284 7.24 -1.06 17.22
C GLY A 284 6.18 -0.18 16.53
N CYS A 285 5.42 -0.74 15.60
CA CYS A 285 4.31 -0.07 14.90
C CYS A 285 3.14 -1.03 14.71
N MET A 286 1.95 -0.46 14.51
CA MET A 286 0.72 -1.22 14.33
C MET A 286 0.88 -2.23 13.19
N THR A 287 0.58 -3.49 13.48
CA THR A 287 0.64 -4.58 12.51
C THR A 287 -0.76 -5.12 12.27
N GLY A 288 -1.15 -5.20 11.00
CA GLY A 288 -2.44 -5.71 10.55
C GLY A 288 -2.29 -6.94 9.68
N ALA A 289 -3.43 -7.53 9.30
CA ALA A 289 -3.44 -8.52 8.23
C ALA A 289 -4.77 -8.55 7.48
N ASN A 290 -4.72 -8.94 6.22
CA ASN A 290 -5.88 -9.35 5.44
C ASN A 290 -5.67 -10.76 4.89
N ALA A 291 -6.74 -11.55 4.82
CA ALA A 291 -6.71 -12.87 4.17
C ALA A 291 -7.48 -12.81 2.86
N TYR A 292 -6.94 -13.44 1.81
CA TYR A 292 -7.50 -13.42 0.47
C TYR A 292 -7.71 -14.84 -0.04
N LEU A 293 -8.97 -15.22 -0.17
CA LEU A 293 -9.39 -16.51 -0.71
C LEU A 293 -9.93 -16.31 -2.13
N THR A 294 -9.17 -16.76 -3.13
CA THR A 294 -9.51 -16.64 -4.56
C THR A 294 -9.85 -18.03 -5.13
N PRO A 295 -10.98 -18.16 -5.85
CA PRO A 295 -11.41 -19.44 -6.41
C PRO A 295 -10.54 -19.90 -7.61
N PRO A 296 -10.66 -21.16 -8.05
CA PRO A 296 -9.94 -21.69 -9.23
C PRO A 296 -10.27 -20.97 -10.55
N GLY A 297 -9.68 -21.42 -11.67
CA GLY A 297 -10.08 -20.99 -13.01
C GLY A 297 -9.48 -19.69 -13.51
N ALA A 298 -8.22 -19.40 -13.17
CA ALA A 298 -7.56 -18.14 -13.51
C ALA A 298 -8.29 -16.87 -13.00
N SER A 299 -9.01 -17.02 -11.88
CA SER A 299 -9.76 -15.94 -11.25
C SER A 299 -8.81 -14.88 -10.66
N GLN A 300 -9.19 -13.63 -10.82
CA GLN A 300 -8.49 -12.47 -10.26
C GLN A 300 -9.49 -11.61 -9.48
N GLY A 301 -9.16 -11.27 -8.23
CA GLY A 301 -10.03 -10.45 -7.37
C GLY A 301 -9.80 -8.95 -7.53
N PHE A 302 -8.54 -8.55 -7.69
CA PHE A 302 -8.10 -7.17 -7.59
C PHE A 302 -7.37 -6.74 -8.86
N ALA A 303 -7.60 -5.49 -9.28
CA ALA A 303 -6.81 -4.86 -10.33
C ALA A 303 -5.36 -4.65 -9.84
N PRO A 304 -4.41 -4.40 -10.73
CA PRO A 304 -3.06 -4.00 -10.34
C PRO A 304 -3.08 -2.69 -9.53
N HIS A 305 -2.38 -2.66 -8.39
CA HIS A 305 -2.30 -1.50 -7.49
C HIS A 305 -1.04 -1.58 -6.62
N TYR A 306 -0.69 -0.48 -5.95
CA TYR A 306 0.21 -0.51 -4.81
C TYR A 306 -0.53 -0.06 -3.54
N ASP A 307 -0.05 -0.52 -2.38
CA ASP A 307 -0.58 -0.14 -1.07
C ASP A 307 0.33 0.87 -0.35
N ASP A 308 -0.17 1.43 0.75
CA ASP A 308 0.51 2.35 1.67
C ASP A 308 1.16 1.65 2.87
N ILE A 309 1.40 0.34 2.77
CA ILE A 309 1.95 -0.52 3.83
C ILE A 309 3.11 -1.39 3.34
N GLU A 310 3.96 -1.80 4.27
CA GLU A 310 4.94 -2.85 4.03
C GLU A 310 4.23 -4.21 4.07
N ALA A 311 4.28 -4.98 2.99
CA ALA A 311 3.48 -6.20 2.82
C ALA A 311 4.33 -7.47 2.88
N PHE A 312 3.91 -8.45 3.69
CA PHE A 312 4.36 -9.84 3.62
C PHE A 312 3.18 -10.74 3.23
N CYS A 313 3.19 -11.23 1.99
CA CYS A 313 2.18 -12.17 1.48
C CYS A 313 2.63 -13.60 1.75
N LEU A 314 2.04 -14.25 2.76
CA LEU A 314 2.28 -15.65 3.13
C LEU A 314 1.29 -16.55 2.37
N GLN A 315 1.78 -17.41 1.48
CA GLN A 315 0.93 -18.36 0.76
C GLN A 315 0.59 -19.55 1.68
N LEU A 316 -0.70 -19.72 1.97
CA LEU A 316 -1.20 -20.70 2.95
C LEU A 316 -1.74 -21.97 2.28
N GLU A 317 -2.63 -21.81 1.29
CA GLU A 317 -3.24 -22.92 0.56
C GLU A 317 -3.22 -22.66 -0.94
N GLY A 318 -3.15 -23.73 -1.73
CA GLY A 318 -3.15 -23.66 -3.19
C GLY A 318 -2.02 -22.83 -3.79
N ARG A 319 -2.18 -22.36 -5.03
CA ARG A 319 -1.15 -21.58 -5.74
C ARG A 319 -1.70 -20.33 -6.39
N LYS A 320 -0.87 -19.29 -6.43
CA LYS A 320 -1.23 -18.00 -7.05
C LYS A 320 -0.07 -17.46 -7.87
N ARG A 321 -0.34 -17.00 -9.09
CA ARG A 321 0.64 -16.28 -9.90
C ARG A 321 0.61 -14.81 -9.52
N TRP A 322 1.77 -14.27 -9.18
CA TRP A 322 1.99 -12.88 -8.80
C TRP A 322 2.84 -12.18 -9.85
N LYS A 323 2.42 -10.98 -10.24
CA LYS A 323 3.27 -10.03 -10.95
C LYS A 323 3.52 -8.83 -10.07
N VAL A 324 4.79 -8.46 -9.92
CA VAL A 324 5.24 -7.32 -9.12
C VAL A 324 6.04 -6.38 -10.01
N TYR A 325 5.84 -5.08 -9.85
CA TYR A 325 6.51 -4.03 -10.59
C TYR A 325 7.09 -3.05 -9.56
N ALA A 326 8.32 -2.57 -9.83
CA ALA A 326 8.90 -1.51 -9.03
C ALA A 326 8.08 -0.20 -9.18
N PRO A 327 8.17 0.74 -8.23
CA PRO A 327 7.55 2.06 -8.36
C PRO A 327 7.89 2.71 -9.71
N LEU A 328 6.89 3.28 -10.39
CA LEU A 328 7.09 3.80 -11.76
C LEU A 328 7.97 5.06 -11.78
N ASN A 329 8.01 5.77 -10.65
CA ASN A 329 8.79 6.99 -10.47
C ASN A 329 9.06 7.25 -8.97
N LYS A 330 9.84 8.30 -8.68
CA LYS A 330 10.18 8.67 -7.30
C LYS A 330 8.99 9.09 -6.44
N ALA A 331 7.93 9.65 -7.03
CA ALA A 331 6.75 10.09 -6.29
C ALA A 331 5.91 8.88 -5.79
N GLU A 332 6.01 7.75 -6.49
CA GLU A 332 5.41 6.47 -6.09
C GLU A 332 6.34 5.61 -5.23
N THR A 333 7.55 6.08 -4.88
CA THR A 333 8.45 5.36 -3.97
C THR A 333 8.07 5.68 -2.53
N LEU A 334 7.76 4.65 -1.74
CA LEU A 334 7.34 4.76 -0.33
C LEU A 334 6.14 5.72 -0.11
N PRO A 335 5.04 5.60 -0.88
CA PRO A 335 3.90 6.51 -0.79
C PRO A 335 3.19 6.38 0.55
N ARG A 336 2.54 7.47 0.98
CA ARG A 336 1.73 7.51 2.21
C ARG A 336 0.27 7.09 2.01
N GLN A 337 -0.13 6.83 0.76
CA GLN A 337 -1.50 6.51 0.36
C GLN A 337 -1.47 5.46 -0.75
N SER A 338 -2.43 4.53 -0.75
CA SER A 338 -2.57 3.52 -1.79
C SER A 338 -2.89 4.14 -3.15
N SER A 339 -2.52 3.45 -4.22
CA SER A 339 -2.84 3.90 -5.58
C SER A 339 -4.32 3.73 -5.91
N PRO A 340 -4.83 4.43 -6.93
CA PRO A 340 -5.98 3.92 -7.67
C PRO A 340 -5.66 2.58 -8.35
N ASP A 341 -6.69 1.90 -8.85
CA ASP A 341 -6.52 0.71 -9.69
C ASP A 341 -5.87 1.10 -11.03
N TYR A 342 -4.75 0.46 -11.37
CA TYR A 342 -4.16 0.54 -12.70
C TYR A 342 -4.91 -0.35 -13.69
N THR A 343 -4.92 0.05 -14.95
CA THR A 343 -5.41 -0.75 -16.07
C THR A 343 -4.29 -1.55 -16.72
N GLU A 344 -4.64 -2.51 -17.58
CA GLU A 344 -3.65 -3.22 -18.39
C GLU A 344 -2.89 -2.27 -19.34
N GLU A 345 -3.54 -1.19 -19.78
CA GLU A 345 -2.92 -0.16 -20.64
C GLU A 345 -1.87 0.66 -19.89
N ASP A 346 -2.12 1.00 -18.61
CA ASP A 346 -1.16 1.74 -17.78
C ASP A 346 0.14 0.97 -17.57
N LEU A 347 0.07 -0.37 -17.58
CA LEU A 347 1.20 -1.26 -17.35
C LEU A 347 1.75 -1.92 -18.63
N LYS A 348 1.22 -1.60 -19.82
CA LYS A 348 1.54 -2.32 -21.07
C LYS A 348 3.04 -2.35 -21.41
N ASP A 349 3.73 -1.25 -21.12
CA ASP A 349 5.16 -1.04 -21.41
C ASP A 349 6.03 -1.22 -20.15
N VAL A 350 5.42 -1.57 -19.02
CA VAL A 350 6.10 -1.76 -17.73
C VAL A 350 6.37 -3.25 -17.55
N LYS A 351 7.64 -3.63 -17.50
CA LYS A 351 8.02 -5.03 -17.27
C LYS A 351 7.94 -5.35 -15.77
N PRO A 352 7.30 -6.46 -15.37
CA PRO A 352 7.34 -6.89 -13.97
C PRO A 352 8.77 -7.26 -13.57
N VAL A 353 9.16 -6.85 -12.36
CA VAL A 353 10.42 -7.27 -11.73
C VAL A 353 10.36 -8.73 -11.28
N MET A 354 9.15 -9.21 -10.96
CA MET A 354 8.86 -10.59 -10.59
C MET A 354 7.57 -11.03 -11.25
N ASP A 355 7.59 -12.21 -11.87
CA ASP A 355 6.42 -12.93 -12.37
C ASP A 355 6.57 -14.38 -11.90
N VAL A 356 5.93 -14.71 -10.77
CA VAL A 356 6.23 -15.91 -10.00
C VAL A 356 4.96 -16.61 -9.54
N VAL A 357 5.01 -17.92 -9.34
CA VAL A 357 3.92 -18.69 -8.73
C VAL A 357 4.31 -19.01 -7.29
N LEU A 358 3.52 -18.51 -6.33
CA LEU A 358 3.68 -18.87 -4.93
C LEU A 358 2.95 -20.18 -4.64
N SER A 359 3.60 -21.04 -3.86
CA SER A 359 3.07 -22.29 -3.32
C SER A 359 3.03 -22.25 -1.80
N PRO A 360 2.28 -23.15 -1.12
CA PRO A 360 2.17 -23.13 0.34
C PRO A 360 3.54 -23.12 1.02
N GLY A 361 3.71 -22.19 1.97
CA GLY A 361 4.97 -21.96 2.67
C GLY A 361 5.87 -20.86 2.08
N ASP A 362 5.62 -20.42 0.85
CA ASP A 362 6.32 -19.29 0.24
C ASP A 362 5.87 -17.95 0.84
N ILE A 363 6.78 -16.97 0.83
CA ILE A 363 6.48 -15.59 1.20
C ILE A 363 6.96 -14.64 0.10
N LEU A 364 6.15 -13.63 -0.20
CA LEU A 364 6.54 -12.49 -1.01
C LEU A 364 6.48 -11.23 -0.15
N TYR A 365 7.62 -10.58 0.07
CA TYR A 365 7.71 -9.28 0.70
C TYR A 365 7.79 -8.17 -0.35
N MET A 366 7.05 -7.09 -0.15
CA MET A 366 7.00 -5.92 -1.02
C MET A 366 6.93 -4.64 -0.18
N PRO A 367 7.81 -3.65 -0.41
CA PRO A 367 7.65 -2.33 0.17
C PRO A 367 6.40 -1.61 -0.34
N ARG A 368 5.89 -0.64 0.43
CA ARG A 368 4.80 0.23 -0.05
C ARG A 368 5.21 0.96 -1.33
N GLY A 369 4.26 1.10 -2.25
CA GLY A 369 4.52 1.67 -3.59
C GLY A 369 4.88 0.66 -4.69
N TRP A 370 5.13 -0.61 -4.35
CA TRP A 370 5.36 -1.64 -5.35
C TRP A 370 4.02 -2.14 -5.92
N ILE A 371 3.83 -1.92 -7.22
CA ILE A 371 2.60 -2.32 -7.92
C ILE A 371 2.58 -3.84 -7.99
N HIS A 372 1.44 -4.44 -7.68
CA HIS A 372 1.29 -5.89 -7.72
C HIS A 372 -0.12 -6.30 -8.17
N GLN A 373 -0.20 -7.52 -8.71
CA GLN A 373 -1.44 -8.18 -9.10
C GLN A 373 -1.26 -9.69 -8.98
N ALA A 374 -2.35 -10.41 -8.70
CA ALA A 374 -2.30 -11.85 -8.55
C ALA A 374 -3.58 -12.56 -9.00
N CYS A 375 -3.42 -13.66 -9.71
CA CYS A 375 -4.51 -14.54 -10.14
C CYS A 375 -4.24 -16.00 -9.77
N THR A 376 -5.29 -16.79 -9.59
CA THR A 376 -5.15 -18.25 -9.50
C THR A 376 -4.68 -18.82 -10.83
N LEU A 377 -4.24 -20.08 -10.82
CA LEU A 377 -3.81 -20.75 -12.04
C LEU A 377 -5.03 -21.19 -12.87
N PRO A 378 -4.86 -21.40 -14.19
CA PRO A 378 -5.89 -22.01 -15.03
C PRO A 378 -6.31 -23.39 -14.51
N ASP A 379 -7.54 -23.79 -14.83
CA ASP A 379 -8.07 -25.10 -14.46
C ASP A 379 -7.22 -26.25 -15.02
N GLY A 380 -7.21 -27.38 -14.30
CA GLY A 380 -6.48 -28.59 -14.70
C GLY A 380 -4.99 -28.60 -14.36
N GLN A 381 -4.43 -27.51 -13.80
CA GLN A 381 -3.02 -27.50 -13.36
C GLN A 381 -2.79 -28.06 -11.94
N LEU A 382 -3.83 -28.09 -11.08
CA LEU A 382 -3.75 -28.55 -9.69
C LEU A 382 -5.07 -29.15 -9.20
N LYS A 383 -4.99 -30.14 -8.31
CA LYS A 383 -6.14 -30.62 -7.52
C LYS A 383 -6.55 -29.51 -6.54
N ASP A 384 -7.83 -29.17 -6.50
CA ASP A 384 -8.46 -28.11 -5.69
C ASP A 384 -8.16 -26.63 -6.01
N GLY A 385 -7.42 -26.32 -7.10
CA GLY A 385 -7.04 -25.04 -7.78
C GLY A 385 -7.29 -23.62 -7.23
N HIS A 386 -7.75 -23.43 -5.99
CA HIS A 386 -7.95 -22.15 -5.33
C HIS A 386 -6.62 -21.60 -4.81
N SER A 387 -6.66 -20.42 -4.21
CA SER A 387 -5.55 -19.86 -3.44
C SER A 387 -6.04 -19.20 -2.18
N LEU A 388 -5.34 -19.45 -1.08
CA LEU A 388 -5.45 -18.68 0.16
C LEU A 388 -4.07 -18.10 0.52
N HIS A 389 -4.01 -16.79 0.72
CA HIS A 389 -2.84 -16.15 1.31
C HIS A 389 -3.24 -15.16 2.41
N LEU A 390 -2.34 -14.93 3.34
CA LEU A 390 -2.44 -13.91 4.38
C LEU A 390 -1.40 -12.83 4.08
N THR A 391 -1.85 -11.59 3.91
CA THR A 391 -0.96 -10.44 3.83
C THR A 391 -0.84 -9.83 5.21
N ILE A 392 0.35 -9.89 5.80
CA ILE A 392 0.70 -9.13 7.01
C ILE A 392 1.19 -7.75 6.57
N SER A 393 0.67 -6.71 7.20
CA SER A 393 0.92 -5.32 6.82
C SER A 393 1.44 -4.49 7.98
N ALA A 394 2.43 -3.64 7.76
CA ALA A 394 2.99 -2.73 8.77
C ALA A 394 3.29 -1.33 8.20
N MET A 395 3.72 -0.40 9.06
CA MET A 395 4.23 0.94 8.70
C MET A 395 3.23 1.91 8.05
N GLN A 396 1.92 1.66 8.16
CA GLN A 396 0.93 2.61 7.64
C GLN A 396 1.04 3.96 8.38
N GLN A 397 1.26 5.04 7.63
CA GLN A 397 1.46 6.40 8.21
C GLN A 397 2.50 6.44 9.34
N TRP A 398 3.58 5.66 9.21
CA TRP A 398 4.64 5.54 10.21
C TRP A 398 6.01 6.01 9.69
N SER A 399 6.01 7.12 8.94
CA SER A 399 7.21 7.69 8.32
C SER A 399 7.70 8.95 9.05
N TRP A 400 8.90 9.42 8.70
CA TRP A 400 9.46 10.67 9.25
C TRP A 400 8.55 11.88 9.09
N VAL A 401 7.82 11.98 7.97
CA VAL A 401 6.89 13.10 7.78
C VAL A 401 5.68 12.99 8.70
N ASP A 402 5.18 11.79 8.99
CA ASP A 402 4.08 11.60 9.94
C ASP A 402 4.50 12.03 11.36
N LEU A 403 5.74 11.72 11.77
CA LEU A 403 6.31 12.20 13.03
C LEU A 403 6.46 13.73 13.03
N MET A 404 7.00 14.31 11.95
CA MET A 404 7.25 15.75 11.85
C MET A 404 5.97 16.58 11.79
N GLU A 405 4.89 16.05 11.21
CA GLU A 405 3.56 16.69 11.22
C GLU A 405 3.02 16.89 12.65
N ILE A 406 3.46 16.09 13.61
CA ILE A 406 3.12 16.23 15.04
C ILE A 406 4.15 17.14 15.74
N LEU A 407 5.44 16.87 15.53
CA LEU A 407 6.50 17.51 16.30
C LEU A 407 6.73 18.97 15.90
N LEU A 408 6.67 19.31 14.61
CA LEU A 408 6.96 20.68 14.16
C LEU A 408 6.00 21.72 14.72
N PRO A 409 4.66 21.52 14.71
CA PRO A 409 3.74 22.47 15.34
C PRO A 409 4.03 22.68 16.83
N GLU A 410 4.32 21.61 17.57
CA GLU A 410 4.64 21.69 19.00
C GLU A 410 5.99 22.38 19.25
N ALA A 411 7.02 22.07 18.45
CA ALA A 411 8.31 22.73 18.52
C ALA A 411 8.21 24.23 18.22
N ILE A 412 7.43 24.62 17.20
CA ILE A 412 7.16 26.03 16.87
C ILE A 412 6.42 26.72 18.02
N ASN A 413 5.40 26.07 18.61
CA ASN A 413 4.66 26.62 19.74
C ASN A 413 5.56 26.80 20.97
N ALA A 414 6.41 25.82 21.28
CA ALA A 414 7.36 25.88 22.38
C ALA A 414 8.39 27.01 22.16
N ALA A 415 8.94 27.12 20.96
CA ALA A 415 9.88 28.18 20.60
C ALA A 415 9.23 29.57 20.63
N ALA A 416 7.97 29.70 20.21
CA ALA A 416 7.22 30.95 20.29
C ALA A 416 6.90 31.34 21.74
N ALA A 417 6.67 30.37 22.63
CA ALA A 417 6.44 30.58 24.06
C ALA A 417 7.74 30.74 24.88
N SER A 418 8.91 30.60 24.25
CA SER A 418 10.20 30.65 24.95
C SER A 418 10.44 32.01 25.62
N GLU A 419 10.88 31.95 26.87
CA GLU A 419 11.35 33.10 27.64
C GLU A 419 12.80 33.46 27.32
N THR A 420 13.58 32.51 26.76
CA THR A 420 15.00 32.70 26.45
C THR A 420 15.23 33.32 25.07
N SER A 421 14.23 33.26 24.18
CA SER A 421 14.34 33.76 22.81
C SER A 421 13.09 34.52 22.34
N THR A 422 13.29 35.65 21.69
CA THR A 422 12.24 36.35 20.94
C THR A 422 12.34 36.12 19.43
N ALA A 423 13.33 35.33 18.95
CA ALA A 423 13.71 35.31 17.54
C ALA A 423 12.59 34.89 16.57
N LEU A 424 11.64 34.05 17.01
CA LEU A 424 10.44 33.66 16.24
C LEU A 424 9.20 34.53 16.52
N ARG A 425 9.26 35.40 17.54
CA ARG A 425 8.19 36.35 17.89
C ARG A 425 8.34 37.70 17.20
N ASP A 426 9.54 38.04 16.76
CA ASP A 426 9.77 39.27 15.99
C ASP A 426 8.91 39.30 14.71
N GLY A 427 8.41 40.48 14.36
CA GLY A 427 7.60 40.66 13.16
C GLY A 427 8.41 40.40 11.88
N LEU A 428 7.72 39.91 10.84
CA LEU A 428 8.30 39.81 9.51
C LEU A 428 8.70 41.21 8.99
N PRO A 429 9.69 41.31 8.08
CA PRO A 429 10.06 42.58 7.47
C PRO A 429 8.86 43.28 6.83
N ILE A 430 8.80 44.60 7.01
CA ILE A 430 7.78 45.44 6.38
C ILE A 430 7.84 45.25 4.86
N ARG A 431 6.67 45.10 4.22
CA ARG A 431 6.54 44.84 2.78
C ARG A 431 7.16 43.51 2.32
N PHE A 432 7.23 42.50 3.19
CA PHE A 432 7.67 41.14 2.86
C PHE A 432 7.04 40.58 1.56
N LEU A 433 5.73 40.80 1.34
CA LEU A 433 5.00 40.31 0.16
C LEU A 433 5.39 41.02 -1.16
N ASP A 434 6.13 42.12 -1.09
CA ASP A 434 6.56 42.86 -2.27
C ASP A 434 7.74 42.20 -2.99
N TYR A 435 8.39 41.23 -2.34
CA TYR A 435 9.53 40.50 -2.91
C TYR A 435 9.50 38.98 -2.63
N MET A 436 8.52 38.48 -1.86
CA MET A 436 8.35 37.06 -1.52
C MET A 436 6.97 36.54 -1.94
N GLY A 437 6.90 35.27 -2.33
CA GLY A 437 5.68 34.61 -2.83
C GLY A 437 5.80 34.23 -4.31
N GLY A 438 4.91 33.36 -4.80
CA GLY A 438 5.01 32.75 -6.14
C GLY A 438 5.06 33.74 -7.31
N MET A 439 4.53 34.97 -7.15
CA MET A 439 4.65 36.04 -8.16
C MET A 439 6.09 36.54 -8.37
N HIS A 440 6.98 36.31 -7.40
CA HIS A 440 8.39 36.70 -7.42
C HIS A 440 9.32 35.49 -7.61
N GLU A 441 8.78 34.29 -7.85
CA GLU A 441 9.56 33.13 -8.26
C GLU A 441 9.91 33.28 -9.74
N ASN A 442 11.20 33.31 -10.05
CA ASN A 442 11.71 33.42 -11.42
C ASN A 442 11.42 32.13 -12.21
N HIS A 443 10.17 31.90 -12.59
CA HIS A 443 9.79 30.90 -13.57
C HIS A 443 10.01 31.45 -14.98
N LEU A 444 11.27 31.54 -15.41
CA LEU A 444 11.54 31.58 -16.85
C LEU A 444 11.23 30.18 -17.41
N PRO A 445 10.31 30.04 -18.39
CA PRO A 445 10.13 28.78 -19.11
C PRO A 445 11.48 28.29 -19.66
N ASP A 446 11.78 26.99 -19.56
CA ASP A 446 13.08 26.42 -19.98
C ASP A 446 13.44 26.68 -21.46
N VAL A 447 12.46 27.10 -22.27
CA VAL A 447 12.64 27.56 -23.66
C VAL A 447 13.45 28.87 -23.74
N ILE A 448 13.42 29.72 -22.70
CA ILE A 448 14.16 30.98 -22.65
C ILE A 448 15.59 30.77 -22.10
N LYS A 449 15.80 29.80 -21.21
CA LYS A 449 17.14 29.48 -20.68
C LYS A 449 18.13 29.03 -21.77
N ARG A 450 17.67 28.38 -22.84
CA ARG A 450 18.55 27.99 -23.98
C ARG A 450 18.91 29.15 -24.91
N LYS A 451 18.36 30.34 -24.71
CA LYS A 451 18.72 31.57 -25.44
C LYS A 451 19.45 32.60 -24.57
N ALA A 452 19.79 32.26 -23.33
CA ALA A 452 20.41 33.16 -22.36
C ALA A 452 21.94 33.01 -22.29
N ASP A 453 22.59 32.67 -23.41
CA ASP A 453 24.05 32.85 -23.58
C ASP A 453 24.39 34.27 -24.08
N ASP A 454 23.38 35.10 -24.35
CA ASP A 454 23.55 36.53 -24.63
C ASP A 454 23.28 37.35 -23.37
N ASN A 455 24.22 38.24 -23.02
CA ASN A 455 24.21 39.19 -21.90
C ASN A 455 22.83 39.88 -21.67
N ILE A 456 21.94 39.25 -20.91
CA ILE A 456 20.75 39.91 -20.38
C ILE A 456 21.17 40.57 -19.06
N SER A 457 21.37 41.88 -19.08
CA SER A 457 21.42 42.70 -17.88
C SER A 457 20.07 42.57 -17.17
N LEU A 458 20.04 41.92 -16.00
CA LEU A 458 18.87 41.94 -15.12
C LEU A 458 18.46 43.40 -14.86
N ASP A 459 17.15 43.68 -14.85
CA ASP A 459 16.67 45.01 -14.49
C ASP A 459 17.05 45.31 -13.03
N SER A 460 17.38 46.57 -12.73
CA SER A 460 17.68 47.09 -11.40
C SER A 460 16.64 46.67 -10.33
N HIS A 461 15.38 46.51 -10.74
CA HIS A 461 14.29 46.03 -9.89
C HIS A 461 14.41 44.52 -9.57
N GLU A 462 14.76 43.69 -10.55
CA GLU A 462 14.93 42.24 -10.36
C GLU A 462 16.15 41.93 -9.48
N LEU A 463 17.26 42.64 -9.70
CA LEU A 463 18.46 42.55 -8.85
C LEU A 463 18.13 42.88 -7.38
N ARG A 464 17.36 43.95 -7.16
CA ARG A 464 16.92 44.35 -5.83
C ARG A 464 16.00 43.32 -5.17
N THR A 465 15.07 42.73 -5.92
CA THR A 465 14.21 41.65 -5.41
C THR A 465 15.03 40.43 -5.01
N GLN A 466 15.98 40.01 -5.83
CA GLN A 466 16.87 38.88 -5.52
C GLN A 466 17.70 39.12 -4.26
N GLU A 467 18.26 40.33 -4.10
CA GLU A 467 19.03 40.73 -2.92
C GLU A 467 18.15 40.70 -1.65
N LEU A 468 16.93 41.24 -1.71
CA LEU A 468 15.99 41.20 -0.59
C LEU A 468 15.60 39.76 -0.21
N GLN A 469 15.37 38.89 -1.19
CA GLN A 469 15.09 37.48 -0.95
C GLN A 469 16.28 36.76 -0.30
N GLU A 470 17.51 37.05 -0.73
CA GLU A 470 18.72 36.45 -0.15
C GLU A 470 18.96 36.92 1.28
N ASN A 471 18.84 38.23 1.52
CA ASN A 471 18.94 38.81 2.85
C ASN A 471 17.91 38.19 3.80
N PHE A 472 16.66 38.05 3.35
CA PHE A 472 15.62 37.39 4.12
C PHE A 472 15.95 35.92 4.43
N ARG A 473 16.42 35.15 3.44
CA ARG A 473 16.83 33.74 3.65
C ARG A 473 17.95 33.61 4.69
N ASN A 474 18.95 34.49 4.62
CA ASN A 474 20.06 34.52 5.57
C ASN A 474 19.59 34.88 6.99
N GLU A 475 18.72 35.87 7.11
CA GLU A 475 18.12 36.27 8.38
C GLU A 475 17.27 35.15 8.98
N ALA A 476 16.35 34.55 8.19
CA ALA A 476 15.50 33.45 8.61
C ALA A 476 16.32 32.26 9.11
N LYS A 477 17.37 31.86 8.36
CA LYS A 477 18.30 30.80 8.77
C LYS A 477 18.96 31.13 10.10
N THR A 478 19.46 32.35 10.26
CA THR A 478 20.12 32.80 11.50
C THR A 478 19.18 32.74 12.70
N ARG A 479 17.92 33.16 12.53
CA ARG A 479 16.89 33.11 13.57
C ARG A 479 16.56 31.68 13.96
N ILE A 480 16.35 30.78 12.99
CA ILE A 480 16.07 29.35 13.23
C ILE A 480 17.25 28.70 13.97
N MET A 481 18.48 28.94 13.55
CA MET A 481 19.68 28.38 14.20
C MET A 481 19.87 28.90 15.61
N ARG A 482 19.52 30.15 15.90
CA ARG A 482 19.56 30.72 17.25
C ARG A 482 18.61 29.97 18.17
N VAL A 483 17.36 29.78 17.73
CA VAL A 483 16.35 29.03 18.49
C VAL A 483 16.79 27.60 18.72
N ALA A 484 17.33 26.93 17.70
CA ALA A 484 17.84 25.56 17.82
C ALA A 484 19.05 25.42 18.76
N LYS A 485 19.77 26.52 19.04
CA LYS A 485 20.91 26.53 19.98
C LYS A 485 20.47 26.88 21.41
N GLU A 486 19.36 27.60 21.54
CA GLU A 486 18.80 28.05 22.83
C GLU A 486 17.77 27.06 23.40
N ALA A 487 17.17 26.23 22.55
CA ALA A 487 16.39 25.04 22.92
C ALA A 487 17.31 23.87 23.26
#